data_AF-A0A9Q0YIF0-F1
#
_entry.id   AF-A0A9Q0YIF0-F1
#
_cell.length_a   1.000
_cell.length_b   1.000
_cell.length_c   1.000
_cell.angle_alpha   90.00
_cell.angle_beta   90.00
_cell.angle_gamma   90.00
#
_symmetry.space_group_name_H-M   'P 1'
#
loop_
_entity.id
_entity.type
_entity.pdbx_description
1 polymer ?
#
loop_
_entity_poly.entity_id
_entity_poly.type
_entity_poly.pdbx_seq_one_letter_code
_entity_poly.pdbx_strand_id
1 'polypeptide(L)'
;MSVKIISNGCTADLEYITIKCRLYYLPREFSSVTLTSLYIHPKADTVVALNIIAYVISEYENRDPDTLSIIAGDFNQANLKTVLPSFKQHVTCPTRGQRTIDHCYCKVKSAYKAIERSGLGTSDYSVVLLILPRKQELKQRTPVERNVTLWPQSAIEELRDCFECTDWSVFGTQCDLDEYPITVTDYLRLCQDVCQPTRKVTHYPNSKP
;
A
#
# COMPACT_ATOMS: atom_id res chain seq x y z
N MET A 1 -7.88 -0.44 13.80
CA MET A 1 -8.39 0.17 12.56
C MET A 1 -9.22 1.39 12.94
N SER A 2 -8.86 2.59 12.50
CA SER A 2 -9.68 3.79 12.72
C SER A 2 -10.61 3.97 11.53
N VAL A 3 -11.90 4.12 11.80
CA VAL A 3 -12.94 4.43 10.81
C VAL A 3 -13.66 5.68 11.28
N LYS A 4 -13.82 6.67 10.41
CA LYS A 4 -14.52 7.92 10.71
C LYS A 4 -15.44 8.25 9.56
N ILE A 5 -16.67 8.64 9.87
CA ILE A 5 -17.56 9.27 8.90
C ILE A 5 -17.00 10.67 8.64
N ILE A 6 -16.74 10.99 7.38
CA ILE A 6 -16.20 12.29 6.98
C ILE A 6 -17.26 13.17 6.30
N SER A 7 -18.25 12.56 5.63
CA SER A 7 -19.38 13.25 5.02
C SER A 7 -20.59 12.33 4.93
N ASN A 8 -21.78 12.91 4.92
CA ASN A 8 -23.02 12.25 4.52
C ASN A 8 -24.00 13.29 3.99
N GLY A 9 -25.01 12.83 3.27
CA GLY A 9 -26.09 13.69 2.79
C GLY A 9 -27.28 12.87 2.32
N CYS A 10 -28.46 13.47 2.44
CA CYS A 10 -29.73 12.89 2.02
C CYS A 10 -30.56 14.01 1.37
N THR A 11 -30.91 13.80 0.12
CA THR A 11 -31.72 14.68 -0.72
C THR A 11 -32.74 13.82 -1.48
N ALA A 12 -33.70 14.45 -2.16
CA ALA A 12 -34.65 13.70 -2.98
C ALA A 12 -33.99 12.88 -4.12
N ASP A 13 -32.83 13.34 -4.59
CA ASP A 13 -32.12 12.75 -5.74
C ASP A 13 -30.98 11.82 -5.34
N LEU A 14 -30.37 12.07 -4.17
CA LEU A 14 -29.13 11.44 -3.73
C LEU A 14 -29.10 11.20 -2.23
N GLU A 15 -28.74 9.98 -1.85
CA GLU A 15 -28.29 9.63 -0.51
C GLU A 15 -26.85 9.12 -0.57
N TYR A 16 -26.01 9.56 0.37
CA TYR A 16 -24.64 9.11 0.43
C TYR A 16 -24.06 9.15 1.84
N ILE A 17 -23.08 8.27 2.06
CA ILE A 17 -22.21 8.30 3.24
C ILE A 17 -20.78 8.02 2.82
N THR A 18 -19.87 8.84 3.34
CA THR A 18 -18.44 8.76 3.07
C THR A 18 -17.71 8.49 4.37
N ILE A 19 -16.97 7.39 4.42
CA ILE A 19 -16.12 7.03 5.54
C ILE A 19 -14.65 7.03 5.12
N LYS A 20 -13.78 7.51 5.99
CA LYS A 20 -12.33 7.39 5.87
C LYS A 20 -11.84 6.30 6.82
N CYS A 21 -11.01 5.40 6.32
CA CYS A 21 -10.40 4.37 7.13
C CYS A 21 -8.95 4.09 6.72
N ARG A 22 -8.15 3.58 7.66
CA ARG A 22 -6.81 3.07 7.38
C ARG A 22 -6.76 1.57 7.65
N LEU A 23 -6.70 0.79 6.58
CA LEU A 23 -6.57 -0.66 6.62
C LEU A 23 -5.17 -1.06 7.09
N TYR A 24 -5.05 -2.22 7.76
CA TYR A 24 -3.75 -2.74 8.21
C TYR A 24 -2.81 -3.05 7.05
N TYR A 25 -3.37 -3.53 5.94
CA TYR A 25 -2.63 -3.89 4.73
C TYR A 25 -3.08 -3.00 3.57
N LEU A 26 -2.55 -1.77 3.56
CA LEU A 26 -2.78 -0.82 2.48
C LEU A 26 -1.51 -0.73 1.61
N PRO A 27 -1.62 -0.68 0.27
CA PRO A 27 -0.47 -0.41 -0.60
C PRO A 27 0.24 0.88 -0.20
N ARG A 28 1.56 0.92 -0.38
CA ARG A 28 2.42 2.01 0.13
C ARG A 28 2.06 3.37 -0.48
N GLU A 29 1.50 3.35 -1.68
CA GLU A 29 1.08 4.51 -2.45
C GLU A 29 -0.12 5.23 -1.82
N PHE A 30 -0.84 4.57 -0.91
CA PHE A 30 -2.03 5.16 -0.29
C PHE A 30 -1.83 5.37 1.21
N SER A 31 -2.19 6.56 1.68
CA SER A 31 -2.16 6.90 3.11
C SER A 31 -3.40 6.40 3.85
N SER A 32 -4.54 6.32 3.16
CA SER A 32 -5.81 5.82 3.68
C SER A 32 -6.77 5.47 2.54
N VAL A 33 -7.97 5.02 2.88
CA VAL A 33 -9.06 4.74 1.93
C VAL A 33 -10.29 5.54 2.33
N THR A 34 -10.93 6.16 1.35
CA THR A 34 -12.26 6.75 1.47
C THR A 34 -13.26 5.85 0.76
N LEU A 35 -14.24 5.33 1.50
CA LEU A 35 -15.34 4.54 0.95
C LEU A 35 -16.59 5.41 0.94
N THR A 36 -17.16 5.61 -0.25
CA THR A 36 -18.41 6.34 -0.45
C THR A 36 -19.49 5.36 -0.88
N SER A 37 -20.52 5.19 -0.05
CA SER A 37 -21.73 4.46 -0.43
C SER A 37 -22.75 5.44 -0.99
N LEU A 38 -23.37 5.11 -2.12
CA LEU A 38 -24.34 5.95 -2.83
C LEU A 38 -25.66 5.23 -3.08
N TYR A 39 -26.74 5.98 -3.04
CA TYR A 39 -28.04 5.60 -3.57
C TYR A 39 -28.62 6.80 -4.33
N ILE A 40 -28.85 6.62 -5.63
CA ILE A 40 -29.50 7.63 -6.48
C ILE A 40 -30.91 7.13 -6.77
N HIS A 41 -31.92 7.92 -6.40
CA HIS A 41 -33.31 7.50 -6.53
C HIS A 41 -33.67 7.21 -8.00
N PRO A 42 -34.51 6.20 -8.33
CA PRO A 42 -34.84 5.87 -9.72
C PRO A 42 -35.47 7.01 -10.52
N LYS A 43 -36.09 7.98 -9.84
CA LYS A 43 -36.70 9.19 -10.41
C LYS A 43 -35.89 10.47 -10.18
N ALA A 44 -34.64 10.33 -9.74
CA ALA A 44 -33.77 11.46 -9.43
C ALA A 44 -33.45 12.30 -10.67
N ASP A 45 -33.24 13.60 -10.47
CA ASP A 45 -32.43 14.40 -11.38
C ASP A 45 -30.97 13.97 -11.26
N THR A 46 -30.56 13.12 -12.21
CA THR A 46 -29.20 12.57 -12.24
C THR A 46 -28.12 13.64 -12.38
N VAL A 47 -28.41 14.80 -12.98
CA VAL A 47 -27.43 15.89 -13.15
C VAL A 47 -27.16 16.53 -11.80
N VAL A 48 -28.22 16.84 -11.04
CA VAL A 48 -28.10 17.39 -9.68
C VAL A 48 -27.36 16.42 -8.76
N ALA A 49 -27.78 15.15 -8.72
CA ALA A 49 -27.15 14.12 -7.90
C ALA A 49 -25.65 13.95 -8.23
N LEU A 50 -25.31 13.87 -9.52
CA LEU A 50 -23.93 13.68 -9.95
C LEU A 50 -23.05 14.91 -9.68
N ASN A 51 -23.58 16.12 -9.82
CA ASN A 51 -22.84 17.34 -9.49
C ASN A 51 -22.56 17.45 -7.98
N ILE A 52 -23.54 17.13 -7.13
CA ILE A 52 -23.35 17.12 -5.68
C ILE A 52 -22.24 16.14 -5.30
N ILE A 53 -22.31 14.90 -5.80
CA ILE A 53 -21.31 13.91 -5.40
C ILE A 53 -19.93 14.19 -6.00
N ALA A 54 -19.86 14.75 -7.22
CA ALA A 54 -18.59 15.16 -7.83
C ALA A 54 -17.91 16.26 -7.03
N TYR A 55 -18.68 17.24 -6.54
CA TYR A 55 -18.17 18.28 -5.64
C TYR A 55 -17.61 17.66 -4.35
N VAL A 56 -18.40 16.83 -3.67
CA VAL A 56 -17.99 16.17 -2.43
C VAL A 56 -16.71 15.35 -2.61
N ILE A 57 -16.63 14.52 -3.66
CA ILE A 57 -15.43 13.71 -3.93
C ILE A 57 -14.22 14.61 -4.19
N SER A 58 -14.38 15.66 -5.00
CA SER A 58 -13.28 16.58 -5.34
C SER A 58 -12.75 17.30 -4.11
N GLU A 59 -13.62 17.75 -3.21
CA GLU A 59 -13.23 18.39 -1.94
C GLU A 59 -12.35 17.46 -1.09
N TYR A 60 -12.72 16.18 -0.94
CA TYR A 60 -11.92 15.23 -0.16
C TYR A 60 -10.64 14.79 -0.85
N GLU A 61 -10.64 14.63 -2.19
CA GLU A 61 -9.43 14.32 -2.94
C GLU A 61 -8.42 15.47 -2.89
N ASN A 62 -8.89 16.72 -2.94
CA ASN A 62 -8.02 17.90 -2.81
C ASN A 62 -7.43 18.04 -1.41
N ARG A 63 -8.19 17.67 -0.38
CA ARG A 63 -7.74 17.71 1.01
C ARG A 63 -6.72 16.62 1.35
N ASP A 64 -6.87 15.43 0.76
CA ASP A 64 -6.03 14.26 1.05
C ASP A 64 -5.69 13.47 -0.24
N PRO A 65 -4.77 13.99 -1.09
CA PRO A 65 -4.52 13.45 -2.43
C PRO A 65 -3.98 12.01 -2.46
N ASP A 66 -3.31 11.57 -1.39
CA ASP A 66 -2.79 10.20 -1.27
C ASP A 66 -3.84 9.20 -0.74
N THR A 67 -5.11 9.58 -0.67
CA THR A 67 -6.19 8.71 -0.21
C THR A 67 -6.86 8.01 -1.40
N LEU A 68 -6.99 6.68 -1.33
CA LEU A 68 -7.72 5.93 -2.34
C LEU A 68 -9.23 6.13 -2.18
N SER A 69 -9.88 6.76 -3.16
CA SER A 69 -11.32 6.92 -3.22
C SER A 69 -11.99 5.74 -3.93
N ILE A 70 -12.89 5.06 -3.24
CA ILE A 70 -13.76 4.01 -3.78
C ILE A 70 -15.21 4.45 -3.59
N ILE A 71 -15.97 4.47 -4.67
CA ILE A 71 -17.36 4.96 -4.68
C ILE A 71 -18.24 3.84 -5.22
N ALA A 72 -19.19 3.36 -4.42
CA ALA A 72 -20.03 2.23 -4.79
C ALA A 72 -21.47 2.40 -4.32
N GLY A 73 -22.40 1.69 -4.94
CA GLY A 73 -23.80 1.67 -4.55
C GLY A 73 -24.74 1.56 -5.75
N ASP A 74 -26.02 1.86 -5.55
CA ASP A 74 -27.05 1.79 -6.59
C ASP A 74 -27.17 3.15 -7.28
N PHE A 75 -26.73 3.20 -8.54
CA PHE A 75 -26.74 4.41 -9.36
C PHE A 75 -28.02 4.54 -10.20
N ASN A 76 -28.84 3.48 -10.27
CA ASN A 76 -30.03 3.40 -11.11
C ASN A 76 -29.77 3.77 -12.59
N GLN A 77 -29.96 5.04 -12.94
CA GLN A 77 -29.81 5.58 -14.30
C GLN A 77 -28.54 6.42 -14.46
N ALA A 78 -27.87 6.77 -13.36
CA ALA A 78 -26.74 7.70 -13.36
C ALA A 78 -25.42 7.00 -13.74
N ASN A 79 -24.52 7.75 -14.35
CA ASN A 79 -23.19 7.27 -14.71
C ASN A 79 -22.13 8.26 -14.22
N LEU A 80 -21.37 7.89 -13.19
CA LEU A 80 -20.39 8.77 -12.57
C LEU A 80 -19.30 9.25 -13.54
N LYS A 81 -19.02 8.52 -14.63
CA LYS A 81 -18.00 8.91 -15.61
C LYS A 81 -18.31 10.22 -16.32
N THR A 82 -19.57 10.65 -16.34
CA THR A 82 -19.98 11.91 -16.99
C THR A 82 -19.42 13.14 -16.26
N VAL A 83 -19.28 13.06 -14.94
CA VAL A 83 -18.73 14.12 -14.08
C VAL A 83 -17.31 13.84 -13.58
N LEU A 84 -16.93 12.56 -13.47
CA LEU A 84 -15.62 12.12 -12.99
C LEU A 84 -14.99 11.07 -13.92
N PRO A 85 -14.50 11.46 -15.13
CA PRO A 85 -14.02 10.51 -16.15
C PRO A 85 -12.73 9.76 -15.77
N SER A 86 -11.99 10.27 -14.79
CA SER A 86 -10.79 9.60 -14.25
C SER A 86 -11.13 8.32 -13.49
N PHE A 87 -12.34 8.22 -12.92
CA PHE A 87 -12.80 7.04 -12.20
C PHE A 87 -13.25 5.93 -13.16
N LYS A 88 -12.85 4.70 -12.84
CA LYS A 88 -13.11 3.50 -13.65
C LYS A 88 -14.12 2.63 -12.94
N GLN A 89 -15.14 2.22 -13.68
CA GLN A 89 -16.19 1.31 -13.19
C GLN A 89 -15.66 -0.12 -13.19
N HIS A 90 -15.83 -0.83 -12.07
CA HIS A 90 -15.35 -2.20 -11.87
C HIS A 90 -16.46 -3.26 -11.88
N VAL A 91 -17.72 -2.86 -11.70
CA VAL A 91 -18.86 -3.77 -11.82
C VAL A 91 -19.23 -3.91 -13.30
N THR A 92 -19.00 -5.10 -13.85
CA THR A 92 -19.24 -5.43 -15.26
C THR A 92 -20.27 -6.53 -15.47
N CYS A 93 -20.83 -7.08 -14.39
CA CYS A 93 -21.88 -8.10 -14.44
C CYS A 93 -23.25 -7.48 -14.13
N PRO A 94 -24.35 -8.15 -14.49
CA PRO A 94 -25.68 -7.73 -14.08
C PRO A 94 -25.80 -7.70 -12.55
N THR A 95 -26.62 -6.79 -12.04
CA THR A 95 -26.87 -6.62 -10.61
C THR A 95 -28.36 -6.58 -10.28
N ARG A 96 -29.22 -6.31 -11.27
CA ARG A 96 -30.67 -6.48 -11.17
C ARG A 96 -31.24 -6.95 -12.51
N GLY A 97 -31.69 -8.20 -12.57
CA GLY A 97 -32.07 -8.83 -13.84
C GLY A 97 -30.90 -8.80 -14.83
N GLN A 98 -31.11 -8.24 -16.03
CA GLN A 98 -30.04 -8.08 -17.05
C GLN A 98 -29.34 -6.71 -16.99
N ARG A 99 -29.68 -5.87 -16.01
CA ARG A 99 -29.11 -4.52 -15.88
C ARG A 99 -27.98 -4.52 -14.85
N THR A 100 -26.94 -3.75 -15.15
CA THR A 100 -25.93 -3.34 -14.16
C THR A 100 -26.34 -1.95 -13.67
N ILE A 101 -26.92 -1.85 -12.48
CA ILE A 101 -27.32 -0.57 -11.87
C ILE A 101 -26.52 -0.25 -10.61
N ASP A 102 -25.96 -1.29 -9.98
CA ASP A 102 -24.95 -1.11 -8.95
C ASP A 102 -23.60 -0.91 -9.62
N HIS A 103 -22.89 0.12 -9.18
CA HIS A 103 -21.58 0.44 -9.71
C HIS A 103 -20.57 0.51 -8.58
N CYS A 104 -19.30 0.34 -8.94
CA CYS A 104 -18.16 0.58 -8.07
C CYS A 104 -17.07 1.25 -8.89
N TYR A 105 -16.61 2.41 -8.45
CA TYR A 105 -15.70 3.30 -9.14
C TYR A 105 -14.45 3.53 -8.31
N CYS A 106 -13.27 3.45 -8.93
CA CYS A 106 -12.03 3.99 -8.37
C CYS A 106 -11.06 4.42 -9.49
N LYS A 107 -10.03 5.21 -9.15
CA LYS A 107 -9.03 5.69 -10.15
C LYS A 107 -8.05 4.60 -10.60
N VAL A 108 -7.96 3.49 -9.87
CA VAL A 108 -7.03 2.40 -10.17
C VAL A 108 -7.58 1.52 -11.28
N LYS A 109 -6.91 1.54 -12.44
CA LYS A 109 -7.30 0.71 -13.59
C LYS A 109 -7.19 -0.78 -13.23
N SER A 110 -8.17 -1.57 -13.65
CA SER A 110 -8.19 -3.02 -13.47
C SER A 110 -7.94 -3.46 -12.01
N ALA A 111 -8.39 -2.66 -11.03
CA ALA A 111 -8.22 -2.95 -9.61
C ALA A 111 -8.98 -4.21 -9.17
N TYR A 112 -10.16 -4.43 -9.76
CA TYR A 112 -11.06 -5.51 -9.38
C TYR A 112 -11.63 -6.23 -10.60
N LYS A 113 -11.84 -7.54 -10.44
CA LYS A 113 -12.71 -8.36 -11.27
C LYS A 113 -14.03 -8.55 -10.52
N ALA A 114 -15.14 -8.17 -11.16
CA ALA A 114 -16.48 -8.42 -10.62
C ALA A 114 -16.92 -9.85 -10.88
N ILE A 115 -17.49 -10.48 -9.86
CA ILE A 115 -18.12 -11.79 -9.93
C ILE A 115 -19.52 -11.66 -9.36
N GLU A 116 -20.51 -11.99 -10.18
CA GLU A 116 -21.90 -12.07 -9.74
C GLU A 116 -22.09 -13.24 -8.76
N ARG A 117 -22.89 -13.00 -7.73
CA ARG A 117 -23.33 -13.96 -6.73
C ARG A 117 -24.83 -13.86 -6.57
N SER A 118 -25.43 -14.97 -6.17
CA SER A 118 -26.86 -15.03 -5.86
C SER A 118 -27.24 -13.91 -4.88
N GLY A 119 -28.42 -13.34 -5.10
CA GLY A 119 -29.00 -12.34 -4.20
C GLY A 119 -29.12 -12.86 -2.76
N LEU A 120 -29.12 -11.93 -1.81
CA LEU A 120 -29.32 -12.24 -0.40
C LEU A 120 -30.80 -12.22 -0.07
N GLY A 121 -31.29 -13.30 0.55
CA GLY A 121 -32.67 -13.41 1.00
C GLY A 121 -33.66 -13.28 -0.16
N THR A 122 -34.60 -12.33 -0.03
CA THR A 122 -35.65 -12.05 -1.02
C THR A 122 -35.31 -10.87 -1.94
N SER A 123 -34.05 -10.43 -1.97
CA SER A 123 -33.62 -9.33 -2.84
C SER A 123 -33.72 -9.73 -4.30
N ASP A 124 -34.24 -8.83 -5.13
CA ASP A 124 -34.17 -8.94 -6.60
C ASP A 124 -32.82 -8.47 -7.17
N TYR A 125 -31.89 -8.05 -6.31
CA TYR A 125 -30.52 -7.67 -6.65
C TYR A 125 -29.54 -8.82 -6.43
N SER A 126 -28.64 -9.03 -7.40
CA SER A 126 -27.48 -9.92 -7.29
C SER A 126 -26.38 -9.26 -6.46
N VAL A 127 -25.69 -10.04 -5.64
CA VAL A 127 -24.50 -9.55 -4.92
C VAL A 127 -23.30 -9.54 -5.85
N VAL A 128 -22.52 -8.47 -5.82
CA VAL A 128 -21.26 -8.39 -6.59
C VAL A 128 -20.06 -8.58 -5.66
N LEU A 129 -19.31 -9.64 -5.90
CA LEU A 129 -18.01 -9.86 -5.25
C LEU A 129 -16.91 -9.26 -6.12
N LEU A 130 -16.24 -8.23 -5.60
CA LEU A 130 -15.06 -7.64 -6.23
C LEU A 130 -13.79 -8.33 -5.71
N ILE A 131 -13.08 -9.05 -6.59
CA ILE A 131 -11.83 -9.71 -6.25
C ILE A 131 -10.64 -9.02 -6.94
N LEU A 132 -9.47 -9.05 -6.31
CA LEU A 132 -8.24 -8.60 -6.97
C LEU A 132 -7.94 -9.53 -8.17
N PRO A 133 -7.75 -9.00 -9.40
CA PRO A 133 -7.51 -9.82 -10.57
C PRO A 133 -6.11 -10.45 -10.58
N ARG A 134 -5.16 -9.85 -9.85
CA ARG A 134 -3.79 -10.39 -9.71
C ARG A 134 -3.73 -11.27 -8.45
N LYS A 135 -3.30 -12.52 -8.61
CA LYS A 135 -2.81 -13.30 -7.46
C LYS A 135 -1.61 -12.55 -6.88
N GLN A 136 -1.63 -12.27 -5.59
CA GLN A 136 -0.54 -11.57 -4.91
C GLN A 136 0.78 -12.35 -5.15
N GLU A 137 1.68 -11.81 -5.97
CA GLU A 137 2.98 -12.43 -6.28
C GLU A 137 3.89 -12.57 -5.05
N LEU A 138 3.56 -11.88 -3.95
CA LEU A 138 4.23 -12.04 -2.65
C LEU A 138 4.25 -13.48 -2.15
N LYS A 139 3.29 -14.32 -2.55
CA LYS A 139 3.30 -15.75 -2.20
C LYS A 139 4.26 -16.59 -3.08
N GLN A 140 4.96 -15.99 -4.04
CA GLN A 140 5.74 -16.72 -5.05
C GLN A 140 7.23 -16.33 -5.14
N ARG A 141 7.69 -15.28 -4.46
CA ARG A 141 9.14 -15.02 -4.41
C ARG A 141 9.78 -15.95 -3.39
N THR A 142 10.62 -16.86 -3.87
CA THR A 142 11.47 -17.68 -3.02
C THR A 142 12.33 -16.77 -2.14
N PRO A 143 12.48 -17.08 -0.85
CA PRO A 143 13.36 -16.33 0.04
C PRO A 143 14.76 -16.22 -0.57
N VAL A 144 15.37 -15.04 -0.45
CA VAL A 144 16.71 -14.79 -0.98
C VAL A 144 17.70 -14.92 0.18
N GLU A 145 18.68 -15.80 0.06
CA GLU A 145 19.81 -15.82 0.99
C GLU A 145 20.71 -14.62 0.68
N ARG A 146 20.99 -13.81 1.71
CA ARG A 146 22.02 -12.77 1.64
C ARG A 146 23.04 -13.02 2.74
N ASN A 147 24.30 -12.81 2.40
CA ASN A 147 25.36 -12.70 3.38
C ASN A 147 25.25 -11.32 4.02
N VAL A 148 25.05 -11.29 5.33
CA VAL A 148 25.05 -10.06 6.11
C VAL A 148 26.20 -10.15 7.10
N THR A 149 27.00 -9.09 7.14
CA THR A 149 28.02 -8.88 8.16
C THR A 149 27.36 -8.40 9.44
N LEU A 150 27.61 -9.10 10.55
CA LEU A 150 27.07 -8.75 11.86
C LEU A 150 28.22 -8.56 12.85
N TRP A 151 28.00 -7.70 13.84
CA TRP A 151 28.90 -7.50 14.97
C TRP A 151 28.27 -8.07 16.24
N PRO A 152 28.27 -9.41 16.43
CA PRO A 152 27.89 -9.98 17.71
C PRO A 152 28.91 -9.57 18.78
N GLN A 153 28.50 -9.58 20.04
CA GLN A 153 29.35 -9.21 21.17
C GLN A 153 30.69 -9.97 21.18
N SER A 154 30.68 -11.25 20.82
CA SER A 154 31.88 -12.08 20.72
C SER A 154 32.86 -11.61 19.64
N ALA A 155 32.38 -11.11 18.49
CA ALA A 155 33.24 -10.58 17.43
C ALA A 155 33.84 -9.22 17.81
N ILE A 156 33.10 -8.43 18.59
CA ILE A 156 33.61 -7.17 19.16
C ILE A 156 34.73 -7.47 20.16
N GLU A 157 34.55 -8.49 21.00
CA GLU A 157 35.57 -8.94 21.96
C GLU A 157 36.81 -9.46 21.23
N GLU A 158 36.65 -10.29 20.21
CA GLU A 158 37.77 -10.80 19.41
C GLU A 158 38.54 -9.68 18.67
N LEU A 159 37.83 -8.69 18.13
CA LEU A 159 38.46 -7.51 17.53
C LEU A 159 39.23 -6.68 18.56
N ARG A 160 38.68 -6.54 19.78
CA ARG A 160 39.36 -5.85 20.88
C ARG A 160 40.64 -6.60 21.27
N ASP A 161 40.55 -7.92 21.44
CA ASP A 161 41.70 -8.76 21.80
C ASP A 161 42.78 -8.69 20.71
N CYS A 162 42.38 -8.61 19.42
CA CYS A 162 43.29 -8.40 18.29
C CYS A 162 44.07 -7.08 18.42
N PHE A 163 43.41 -5.98 18.80
CA PHE A 163 44.05 -4.69 19.01
C PHE A 163 44.93 -4.64 20.27
N GLU A 164 44.52 -5.31 21.35
CA GLU A 164 45.31 -5.40 22.59
C GLU A 164 46.59 -6.23 22.39
N CYS A 165 46.54 -7.26 21.54
CA CYS A 165 47.70 -8.09 21.21
C CYS A 165 48.58 -7.50 20.10
N THR A 166 48.16 -6.41 19.45
CA THR A 166 48.93 -5.76 18.39
C THR A 166 50.08 -4.96 19.00
N ASP A 167 51.31 -5.23 18.54
CA ASP A 167 52.45 -4.37 18.83
C ASP A 167 52.39 -3.11 17.96
N TRP A 168 51.78 -2.04 18.47
CA TRP A 168 51.62 -0.78 17.74
C TRP A 168 52.94 -0.04 17.48
N SER A 169 54.03 -0.42 18.16
CA SER A 169 55.34 0.23 17.98
C SER A 169 55.96 -0.05 16.61
N VAL A 170 55.51 -1.11 15.93
CA VAL A 170 55.97 -1.48 14.58
C VAL A 170 55.60 -0.45 13.51
N PHE A 171 54.53 0.32 13.71
CA PHE A 171 54.12 1.36 12.77
C PHE A 171 54.97 2.64 12.91
N GLY A 172 55.64 2.84 14.06
CA GLY A 172 56.36 4.08 14.37
C GLY A 172 57.84 4.09 13.97
N THR A 173 58.41 2.96 13.53
CA THR A 173 59.88 2.82 13.43
C THR A 173 60.46 3.07 12.03
N GLN A 174 59.67 3.05 10.94
CA GLN A 174 60.20 3.22 9.56
C GLN A 174 59.24 3.88 8.54
N CYS A 175 58.13 4.52 8.94
CA CYS A 175 57.17 5.09 7.98
C CYS A 175 57.39 6.59 7.73
N ASP A 176 57.19 7.01 6.47
CA ASP A 176 56.95 8.41 6.12
C ASP A 176 55.66 8.92 6.80
N LEU A 177 55.57 10.22 7.09
CA LEU A 177 54.41 10.81 7.78
C LEU A 177 53.10 10.55 7.02
N ASP A 178 53.17 10.50 5.69
CA ASP A 178 52.02 10.23 4.82
C ASP A 178 51.69 8.73 4.69
N GLU A 179 52.66 7.84 4.95
CA GLU A 179 52.52 6.38 4.85
C GLU A 179 52.01 5.76 6.16
N TYR A 180 52.32 6.38 7.30
CA TYR A 180 51.84 5.98 8.61
C TYR A 180 50.30 5.84 8.71
N PRO A 181 49.46 6.84 8.34
CA PRO A 181 48.02 6.70 8.45
C PRO A 181 47.44 5.64 7.49
N ILE A 182 48.09 5.41 6.36
CA ILE A 182 47.66 4.42 5.36
C ILE A 182 47.89 3.02 5.92
N THR A 183 49.11 2.74 6.38
CA THR A 183 49.49 1.42 6.93
C THR A 183 48.67 1.05 8.16
N VAL A 184 48.43 1.99 9.07
CA VAL A 184 47.55 1.78 10.23
C VAL A 184 46.11 1.52 9.80
N THR A 185 45.58 2.28 8.84
CA THR A 185 44.19 2.09 8.36
C THR A 185 44.01 0.74 7.68
N ASP A 186 44.98 0.30 6.88
CA ASP A 186 44.91 -0.98 6.19
C ASP A 186 45.03 -2.16 7.17
N TYR A 187 45.84 -2.02 8.22
CA TYR A 187 45.88 -3.00 9.30
C TYR A 187 44.54 -3.07 10.08
N LEU A 188 43.94 -1.93 10.41
CA LEU A 188 42.63 -1.89 11.06
C LEU A 188 41.54 -2.57 10.22
N ARG A 189 41.57 -2.37 8.90
CA ARG A 189 40.67 -3.06 7.96
C ARG A 189 40.92 -4.57 7.95
N LEU A 190 42.18 -5.00 7.95
CA LEU A 190 42.54 -6.41 8.04
C LEU A 190 41.99 -7.05 9.33
N CYS A 191 42.19 -6.42 10.49
CA CYS A 191 41.64 -6.91 11.75
C CYS A 191 40.11 -6.98 11.71
N GLN A 192 39.47 -5.96 11.15
CA GLN A 192 38.02 -5.95 10.95
C GLN A 192 37.56 -7.11 10.06
N ASP A 193 38.23 -7.37 8.94
CA ASP A 193 37.87 -8.44 8.01
C ASP A 193 38.09 -9.84 8.61
N VAL A 194 39.12 -10.00 9.44
CA VAL A 194 39.40 -11.26 10.14
C VAL A 194 38.37 -11.53 11.24
N CYS A 195 38.01 -10.51 12.01
CA CYS A 195 37.12 -10.64 13.16
C CYS A 195 35.63 -10.53 12.81
N GLN A 196 35.26 -10.08 11.61
CA GLN A 196 33.86 -9.87 11.24
C GLN A 196 33.22 -11.18 10.73
N PRO A 197 32.30 -11.81 11.51
CA PRO A 197 31.64 -13.02 11.05
C PRO A 197 30.62 -12.68 9.95
N THR A 198 30.63 -13.50 8.90
CA THR A 198 29.59 -13.48 7.87
C THR A 198 28.49 -14.46 8.23
N ARG A 199 27.24 -14.00 8.34
CA ARG A 199 26.08 -14.87 8.56
C ARG A 199 25.18 -14.89 7.33
N LYS A 200 24.78 -16.10 6.92
CA LYS A 200 23.70 -16.28 5.95
C LYS A 200 22.37 -15.96 6.62
N VAL A 201 21.69 -14.93 6.12
CA VAL A 201 20.35 -14.58 6.56
C VAL A 201 19.38 -14.78 5.41
N THR A 202 18.34 -15.55 5.68
CA THR A 202 17.23 -15.73 4.75
C THR A 202 16.35 -14.48 4.80
N HIS A 203 16.36 -13.69 3.73
CA HIS A 203 15.51 -12.52 3.61
C HIS A 203 14.18 -12.92 2.97
N TYR A 204 13.10 -12.75 3.73
CA TYR A 204 11.76 -13.02 3.24
C TYR A 204 11.20 -11.78 2.51
N PRO A 205 10.30 -11.95 1.54
CA PRO A 205 9.69 -10.83 0.82
C PRO A 205 8.93 -9.83 1.71
N ASN A 206 8.57 -10.23 2.93
CA ASN A 206 7.85 -9.44 3.93
C ASN A 206 8.72 -8.98 5.11
N SER A 207 10.03 -9.25 5.09
CA SER A 207 10.94 -8.69 6.09
C SER A 207 10.90 -7.16 5.99
N LYS A 208 10.78 -6.49 7.14
CA LYS A 208 10.82 -5.03 7.22
C LYS A 208 12.20 -4.53 6.75
N PRO A 209 12.28 -3.36 6.08
CA PRO A 209 13.55 -2.74 5.73
C PRO A 209 14.36 -2.37 6.98
#